data_AF-A0A914XUS7-F1
#
_entry.id   AF-A0A914XUS7-F1
#
_cell.length_a   1.000
_cell.length_b   1.000
_cell.length_c   1.000
_cell.angle_alpha   90.00
_cell.angle_beta   90.00
_cell.angle_gamma   90.00
#
_symmetry.space_group_name_H-M   'P 1'
#
loop_
_entity.id
_entity.type
_entity.pdbx_description
1 polymer ?
#
loop_
_entity_poly.entity_id
_entity_poly.type
_entity_poly.pdbx_seq_one_letter_code
_entity_poly.pdbx_strand_id
1 'polypeptide(L)'
;MFLNRCFLSPASSNSSCLNAVSLPLFISSRNIGRRTPKPGKPPILPPAKKVLYKVVHPPWMKPEDVKELLWRRHAYNNAVVSLRKVFKREIEAKEAAGLGIEALRVREKDELNELILENERRNQEATLKRERQEKEEYEKIKAEFLGEIGKKLSAEAENAKEKTIEVKKMIEISQTFVTKDNLDDKLKEALEKPVVFDYCIDLNGNKFFDPVPMKYVEGTPTRQKARVFDRSLVQPRNTETPPPQPASATSM
;
A
#
# COMPACT_ATOMS: atom_id res chain seq x y z
N MET A 1 -28.20 -17.68 24.48
CA MET A 1 -27.37 -17.66 23.25
C MET A 1 -28.21 -18.17 22.09
N PHE A 2 -28.80 -17.30 21.29
CA PHE A 2 -29.10 -17.55 19.88
C PHE A 2 -29.15 -16.17 19.21
N LEU A 3 -28.17 -15.94 18.33
CA LEU A 3 -27.92 -14.67 17.67
C LEU A 3 -29.00 -14.38 16.63
N ASN A 4 -29.70 -13.25 16.80
CA ASN A 4 -30.42 -12.59 15.72
C ASN A 4 -29.40 -11.95 14.78
N ARG A 5 -29.28 -12.49 13.56
CA ARG A 5 -28.48 -11.86 12.50
C ARG A 5 -29.43 -11.22 11.50
N CYS A 6 -29.66 -9.93 11.70
CA CYS A 6 -30.12 -9.02 10.66
C CYS A 6 -29.05 -8.98 9.57
N PHE A 7 -29.42 -9.23 8.32
CA PHE A 7 -28.60 -8.86 7.17
C PHE A 7 -29.32 -7.73 6.43
N LEU A 8 -28.81 -6.51 6.65
CA LEU A 8 -28.98 -5.39 5.76
C LEU A 8 -28.29 -5.73 4.44
N SER A 9 -28.93 -5.41 3.32
CA SER A 9 -28.28 -5.36 2.01
C SER A 9 -28.11 -3.89 1.61
N PRO A 10 -26.93 -3.46 1.12
CA PRO A 10 -26.67 -2.07 0.81
C PRO A 10 -27.14 -1.69 -0.60
N ALA A 11 -27.64 -0.47 -0.70
CA ALA A 11 -27.86 0.24 -1.95
C ALA A 11 -26.58 0.96 -2.40
N SER A 12 -26.20 0.80 -3.67
CA SER A 12 -25.24 1.60 -4.46
C SER A 12 -24.98 0.77 -5.73
N SER A 13 -25.04 1.25 -6.97
CA SER A 13 -24.52 2.49 -7.53
C SER A 13 -25.12 2.79 -8.92
N ASN A 14 -25.25 4.09 -9.20
CA ASN A 14 -25.02 4.81 -10.46
C ASN A 14 -25.08 4.03 -11.79
N SER A 15 -26.13 4.27 -12.56
CA SER A 15 -26.19 3.97 -14.00
C SER A 15 -25.93 5.25 -14.79
N SER A 16 -24.81 5.26 -15.51
CA SER A 16 -24.50 6.19 -16.58
C SER A 16 -25.36 5.88 -17.81
N CYS A 17 -26.01 6.93 -18.30
CA CYS A 17 -26.74 7.04 -19.54
C CYS A 17 -25.93 6.60 -20.78
N LEU A 18 -26.47 5.64 -21.54
CA LEU A 18 -26.22 5.51 -22.97
C LEU A 18 -27.56 5.28 -23.67
N ASN A 19 -27.93 6.27 -24.49
CA ASN A 19 -29.10 6.25 -25.36
C ASN A 19 -28.88 5.21 -26.46
N ALA A 20 -29.66 4.13 -26.43
CA ALA A 20 -29.89 3.28 -27.58
C ALA A 20 -31.40 3.24 -27.83
N VAL A 21 -31.84 3.92 -28.89
CA VAL A 21 -33.20 3.85 -29.42
C VAL A 21 -33.38 2.45 -29.99
N SER A 22 -33.82 1.52 -29.15
CA SER A 22 -34.28 0.20 -29.53
C SER A 22 -35.79 0.20 -29.39
N LEU A 23 -36.51 0.03 -30.51
CA LEU A 23 -37.96 -0.18 -30.47
C LEU A 23 -38.25 -1.38 -29.57
N PRO A 24 -39.04 -1.24 -28.49
CA PRO A 24 -39.43 -2.39 -27.71
C PRO A 24 -40.51 -3.13 -28.48
N LEU A 25 -40.14 -4.22 -29.15
CA LEU A 25 -41.07 -5.33 -29.30
C LEU A 25 -41.37 -5.80 -27.87
N PHE A 26 -42.45 -5.28 -27.30
CA PHE A 26 -43.03 -5.79 -26.07
C PHE A 26 -43.53 -7.21 -26.33
N ILE A 27 -42.62 -8.18 -26.24
CA ILE A 27 -43.00 -9.56 -25.97
C ILE A 27 -43.53 -9.54 -24.54
N SER A 28 -44.84 -9.29 -24.42
CA SER A 28 -45.58 -9.47 -23.18
C SER A 28 -45.55 -10.97 -22.85
N SER A 29 -44.46 -11.43 -22.25
CA SER A 29 -44.43 -12.72 -21.57
C SER A 29 -45.39 -12.60 -20.39
N ARG A 30 -46.63 -13.05 -20.59
CA ARG A 30 -47.55 -13.26 -19.49
C ARG A 30 -46.95 -14.36 -18.63
N ASN A 31 -46.16 -13.97 -17.64
CA ASN A 31 -45.73 -14.82 -16.55
C ASN A 31 -46.96 -15.19 -15.71
N ILE A 32 -47.82 -16.05 -16.26
CA ILE A 32 -48.85 -16.77 -15.53
C ILE A 32 -48.11 -17.86 -14.75
N GLY A 33 -47.33 -17.41 -13.76
CA GLY A 33 -46.78 -18.31 -12.76
C GLY A 33 -47.96 -18.86 -11.99
N ARG A 34 -48.22 -20.17 -12.13
CA ARG A 34 -49.17 -20.87 -11.27
C ARG A 34 -48.60 -20.81 -9.85
N ARG A 35 -49.02 -19.83 -9.04
CA ARG A 35 -48.69 -19.80 -7.62
C ARG A 35 -49.16 -21.14 -7.02
N THR A 36 -48.28 -21.81 -6.29
CA THR A 36 -48.66 -23.01 -5.56
C THR A 36 -49.82 -22.65 -4.64
N PRO A 37 -50.95 -23.39 -4.68
CA PRO A 37 -52.04 -23.12 -3.76
C PRO A 37 -51.51 -23.25 -2.33
N LYS A 38 -51.98 -22.39 -1.42
CA LYS A 38 -51.57 -22.45 -0.01
C LYS A 38 -51.83 -23.88 0.50
N PRO A 39 -50.85 -24.52 1.15
CA PRO A 39 -51.05 -25.87 1.68
C PRO A 39 -52.25 -25.87 2.62
N GLY A 40 -53.15 -26.84 2.43
CA GLY A 40 -54.30 -27.03 3.29
C GLY A 40 -53.90 -27.43 4.71
N LYS A 41 -54.89 -27.62 5.59
CA LYS A 41 -54.64 -28.12 6.95
C LYS A 41 -54.06 -29.54 6.86
N PRO A 42 -52.96 -29.85 7.57
CA PRO A 42 -52.41 -31.20 7.59
C PRO A 42 -53.39 -32.19 8.25
N PRO A 43 -53.40 -33.49 7.85
CA PRO A 43 -54.33 -34.50 8.36
C PRO A 43 -54.29 -34.73 9.87
N ILE A 44 -53.19 -34.32 10.52
CA ILE A 44 -52.94 -34.47 11.96
C ILE A 44 -53.86 -33.54 12.79
N LEU A 45 -54.35 -32.44 12.20
CA LEU A 45 -55.18 -31.48 12.92
C LEU A 45 -56.66 -31.90 12.87
N PRO A 46 -57.36 -31.93 14.01
CA PRO A 46 -58.79 -32.21 14.01
C PRO A 46 -59.54 -31.11 13.24
N PRO A 47 -60.66 -31.45 12.58
CA PRO A 47 -61.50 -30.47 11.93
C PRO A 47 -62.08 -29.49 12.97
N ALA A 48 -62.35 -28.26 12.54
CA ALA A 48 -62.92 -27.24 13.43
C ALA A 48 -64.31 -27.65 13.90
N LYS A 49 -64.69 -27.27 15.13
CA LYS A 49 -66.01 -27.57 15.73
C LYS A 49 -67.20 -27.15 14.84
N LYS A 50 -67.06 -26.04 14.10
CA LYS A 50 -68.05 -25.55 13.11
C LYS A 50 -68.22 -26.46 11.89
N VAL A 51 -67.17 -27.18 11.49
CA VAL A 51 -67.16 -28.06 10.31
C VAL A 51 -67.58 -29.49 10.67
N LEU A 52 -67.30 -29.95 11.89
CA LEU A 52 -67.60 -31.32 12.37
C LEU A 52 -69.02 -31.80 12.05
N TYR A 53 -70.02 -30.93 12.20
CA TYR A 53 -71.43 -31.28 12.01
C TYR A 53 -72.06 -30.61 10.79
N LYS A 54 -71.27 -29.92 9.95
CA LYS A 54 -71.78 -29.22 8.78
C LYS A 54 -71.96 -30.18 7.61
N VAL A 55 -73.19 -30.54 7.30
CA VAL A 55 -73.52 -31.27 6.07
C VAL A 55 -73.58 -30.27 4.91
N VAL A 56 -72.85 -30.56 3.83
CA VAL A 56 -72.91 -29.77 2.60
C VAL A 56 -74.08 -30.28 1.77
N HIS A 57 -75.14 -29.49 1.70
CA HIS A 57 -76.28 -29.77 0.82
C HIS A 57 -75.98 -29.24 -0.58
N PRO A 58 -75.84 -30.10 -1.60
CA PRO A 58 -75.68 -29.63 -2.97
C PRO A 58 -76.96 -28.91 -3.41
N PRO A 59 -76.86 -27.81 -4.16
CA PRO A 59 -78.03 -27.15 -4.71
C PRO A 59 -78.74 -28.07 -5.70
N TRP A 60 -80.08 -28.08 -5.66
CA TRP A 60 -80.88 -28.85 -6.60
C TRP A 60 -80.79 -28.21 -7.99
N MET A 61 -80.53 -29.03 -9.01
CA MET A 61 -80.45 -28.61 -10.41
C MET A 61 -81.48 -29.37 -11.23
N LYS A 62 -81.98 -28.74 -12.29
CA LYS A 62 -82.89 -29.40 -13.22
C LYS A 62 -82.15 -30.53 -13.95
N PRO A 63 -82.80 -31.66 -14.23
CA PRO A 63 -82.15 -32.81 -14.87
C PRO A 63 -81.67 -32.50 -16.30
N GLU A 64 -82.35 -31.61 -17.01
CA GLU A 64 -81.99 -31.16 -18.35
C GLU A 64 -80.64 -30.42 -18.36
N ASP A 65 -80.47 -29.45 -17.45
CA ASP A 65 -79.24 -28.67 -17.30
C ASP A 65 -78.05 -29.57 -16.96
N VAL A 66 -78.26 -30.56 -16.08
CA VAL A 66 -77.21 -31.52 -15.70
C VAL A 66 -76.77 -32.36 -16.90
N LYS A 67 -77.72 -32.85 -17.71
CA LYS A 67 -77.44 -33.63 -18.91
C LYS A 67 -76.64 -32.82 -19.92
N GLU A 68 -77.02 -31.56 -20.14
CA GLU A 68 -76.30 -30.67 -21.05
C GLU A 68 -74.90 -30.34 -20.54
N LEU A 69 -74.74 -30.00 -19.25
CA LEU A 69 -73.44 -29.69 -18.66
C LEU A 69 -72.48 -30.88 -18.74
N LEU A 70 -72.97 -32.10 -18.51
CA LEU A 70 -72.18 -33.32 -18.66
C LEU A 70 -71.72 -33.52 -20.10
N TRP A 71 -72.62 -33.32 -21.07
CA TRP A 71 -72.29 -33.41 -22.49
C TRP A 71 -71.25 -32.36 -22.91
N ARG A 72 -71.47 -31.08 -22.57
CA ARG A 72 -70.55 -29.98 -22.87
C ARG A 72 -69.17 -30.22 -22.24
N ARG A 73 -69.14 -30.68 -20.98
CA ARG A 73 -67.89 -31.05 -20.28
C ARG A 73 -67.16 -32.17 -21.00
N HIS A 74 -67.87 -33.21 -21.43
CA HIS A 74 -67.29 -34.32 -22.16
C HIS A 74 -66.72 -33.88 -23.51
N ALA A 75 -67.49 -33.14 -24.31
CA ALA A 75 -67.05 -32.61 -25.60
C ALA A 75 -65.81 -31.71 -25.48
N TYR A 76 -65.84 -30.76 -24.54
CA TYR A 76 -64.70 -29.87 -24.26
C TYR A 76 -63.46 -30.64 -23.80
N ASN A 77 -63.61 -31.56 -22.83
CA ASN A 77 -62.48 -32.33 -22.32
C ASN A 77 -61.85 -33.19 -23.42
N ASN A 78 -62.65 -33.77 -24.30
CA ASN A 78 -62.14 -34.53 -25.43
C ASN A 78 -61.31 -33.65 -26.39
N ALA A 79 -61.80 -32.44 -26.70
CA ALA A 79 -61.06 -31.47 -27.51
C ALA A 79 -59.75 -31.02 -26.83
N VAL A 80 -59.76 -30.74 -25.53
CA VAL A 80 -58.53 -30.35 -24.81
C VAL A 80 -57.54 -31.49 -24.71
N VAL A 81 -58.03 -32.73 -24.51
CA VAL A 81 -57.17 -33.92 -24.48
C VAL A 81 -56.56 -34.19 -25.85
N SER A 82 -57.30 -33.99 -26.95
CA SER A 82 -56.75 -34.15 -28.30
C SER A 82 -55.67 -33.12 -28.59
N LEU A 83 -55.90 -31.84 -28.26
CA LEU A 83 -54.89 -30.78 -28.38
C LEU A 83 -53.63 -31.09 -27.56
N ARG A 84 -53.80 -31.55 -26.32
CA ARG A 84 -52.67 -31.96 -25.47
C ARG A 84 -51.86 -33.08 -26.10
N LYS A 85 -52.51 -34.05 -26.76
CA LYS A 85 -51.81 -35.13 -27.47
C LYS A 85 -51.02 -34.60 -28.67
N VAL A 86 -51.56 -33.64 -29.42
CA VAL A 86 -50.85 -33.00 -30.53
C VAL A 86 -49.59 -32.29 -30.04
N PHE A 87 -49.72 -31.42 -29.03
CA PHE A 87 -48.55 -30.71 -28.48
C PHE A 87 -47.50 -31.64 -27.87
N LYS A 88 -47.91 -32.75 -27.23
CA LYS A 88 -46.96 -33.75 -26.76
C LYS A 88 -46.16 -34.36 -27.91
N ARG A 89 -46.82 -34.76 -29.00
CA ARG A 89 -46.13 -35.31 -30.18
C ARG A 89 -45.20 -34.30 -30.82
N GLU A 90 -45.57 -33.02 -30.87
CA GLU A 90 -44.69 -31.96 -31.38
C GLU A 90 -43.44 -31.79 -30.53
N ILE A 91 -43.57 -31.86 -29.20
CA ILE A 91 -42.43 -31.80 -28.27
C ILE A 91 -41.54 -33.03 -28.47
N GLU A 92 -42.12 -34.23 -28.48
CA GLU A 92 -41.41 -35.49 -28.72
C GLU A 92 -40.68 -35.48 -30.07
N ALA A 93 -41.30 -34.95 -31.13
CA ALA A 93 -40.68 -34.81 -32.44
C ALA A 93 -39.50 -33.81 -32.43
N LYS A 94 -39.62 -32.69 -31.70
CA LYS A 94 -38.52 -31.71 -31.54
C LYS A 94 -37.37 -32.29 -30.73
N GLU A 95 -37.66 -33.08 -29.70
CA GLU A 95 -36.66 -33.79 -28.90
C GLU A 95 -35.94 -34.84 -29.76
N ALA A 96 -36.66 -35.65 -30.53
CA ALA A 96 -36.09 -36.62 -31.47
C ALA A 96 -35.22 -35.95 -32.55
N ALA A 97 -35.58 -34.75 -32.99
CA ALA A 97 -34.80 -33.94 -33.93
C ALA A 97 -33.56 -33.27 -33.29
N GLY A 98 -33.28 -33.49 -31.99
CA GLY A 98 -32.12 -32.91 -31.31
C GLY A 98 -32.26 -31.40 -31.05
N LEU A 99 -33.47 -30.84 -31.19
CA LEU A 99 -33.80 -29.46 -30.82
C LEU A 99 -34.44 -29.38 -29.42
N GLY A 100 -34.43 -30.51 -28.69
CA GLY A 100 -34.87 -30.59 -27.31
C GLY A 100 -34.00 -29.77 -26.36
N ILE A 101 -34.53 -29.54 -25.17
CA ILE A 101 -33.86 -28.75 -24.12
C ILE A 101 -32.53 -29.40 -23.71
N GLU A 102 -32.45 -30.72 -23.67
CA GLU A 102 -31.21 -31.43 -23.30
C GLU A 102 -30.09 -31.25 -24.33
N ALA A 103 -30.42 -31.26 -25.62
CA ALA A 103 -29.43 -31.05 -26.67
C ALA A 103 -28.88 -29.61 -26.68
N LEU A 104 -29.70 -28.63 -26.29
CA LEU A 104 -29.24 -27.26 -26.05
C LEU A 104 -28.31 -27.19 -24.84
N ARG A 105 -28.68 -27.83 -23.72
CA ARG A 105 -27.85 -27.86 -22.51
C ARG A 105 -26.50 -28.52 -22.73
N VAL A 106 -26.42 -29.56 -23.55
CA VAL A 106 -25.14 -30.19 -23.88
C VAL A 106 -24.26 -29.21 -24.66
N ARG A 107 -24.81 -28.57 -25.71
CA ARG A 107 -24.08 -27.55 -26.47
C ARG A 107 -23.59 -26.39 -25.59
N GLU A 108 -24.44 -25.86 -24.73
CA GLU A 108 -24.07 -24.80 -23.79
C GLU A 108 -22.94 -25.22 -22.84
N LYS A 109 -22.92 -26.49 -22.41
CA LYS A 109 -21.83 -27.02 -21.58
C LYS A 109 -20.53 -27.15 -22.35
N ASP A 110 -20.59 -27.61 -23.59
CA ASP A 110 -19.40 -27.76 -24.44
C ASP A 110 -18.79 -26.38 -24.75
N GLU A 111 -19.62 -25.40 -25.12
CA GLU A 111 -19.20 -24.01 -25.30
C GLU A 111 -18.57 -23.43 -24.01
N LEU A 112 -19.17 -23.69 -22.86
CA LEU A 112 -18.63 -23.25 -21.57
C LEU A 112 -17.26 -23.88 -21.29
N ASN A 113 -17.08 -25.17 -21.60
CA ASN A 113 -15.81 -25.86 -21.41
C ASN A 113 -14.71 -25.25 -22.30
N GLU A 114 -15.02 -24.95 -23.57
CA GLU A 114 -14.09 -24.27 -24.48
C GLU A 114 -13.65 -22.90 -23.94
N LEU A 115 -14.60 -22.11 -23.42
CA LEU A 115 -14.30 -20.80 -22.83
C LEU A 115 -13.45 -20.90 -21.57
N ILE A 116 -13.66 -21.93 -20.74
CA ILE A 116 -12.84 -22.20 -19.56
C ILE A 116 -11.41 -22.53 -19.99
N LEU A 117 -11.23 -23.43 -20.96
CA LEU A 117 -9.91 -23.81 -21.47
C LEU A 117 -9.14 -22.61 -22.03
N GLU A 118 -9.81 -21.75 -22.80
CA GLU A 118 -9.18 -20.52 -23.32
C GLU A 118 -8.84 -19.52 -22.20
N ASN A 119 -9.63 -19.48 -21.13
CA ASN A 119 -9.32 -18.66 -19.95
C ASN A 119 -8.09 -19.19 -19.20
N GLU A 120 -8.02 -20.50 -18.99
CA GLU A 120 -6.87 -21.16 -18.38
C GLU A 120 -5.60 -20.89 -19.17
N ARG A 121 -5.64 -21.01 -20.50
CA ARG A 121 -4.52 -20.69 -21.39
C ARG A 121 -4.03 -19.24 -21.20
N ARG A 122 -4.95 -18.27 -21.20
CA ARG A 122 -4.62 -16.86 -20.95
C ARG A 122 -4.04 -16.61 -19.56
N ASN A 123 -4.57 -17.30 -18.54
CA ASN A 123 -4.06 -17.18 -17.17
C ASN A 123 -2.66 -17.77 -17.03
N GLN A 124 -2.36 -18.88 -17.72
CA GLN A 124 -1.02 -19.46 -17.76
C GLN A 124 -0.03 -18.48 -18.40
N GLU A 125 -0.36 -17.91 -19.56
CA GLU A 125 0.48 -16.89 -20.21
C GLU A 125 0.72 -15.67 -19.33
N ALA A 126 -0.33 -15.18 -18.66
CA ALA A 126 -0.23 -14.05 -17.74
C ALA A 126 0.64 -14.38 -16.51
N THR A 127 0.58 -15.62 -16.02
CA THR A 127 1.41 -16.09 -14.90
C THR A 127 2.88 -16.15 -15.28
N LEU A 128 3.21 -16.72 -16.44
CA LEU A 128 4.58 -16.73 -16.98
C LEU A 128 5.13 -15.32 -17.24
N LYS A 129 4.26 -14.37 -17.59
CA LYS A 129 4.67 -12.96 -17.74
C LYS A 129 4.95 -12.31 -16.39
N ARG A 130 4.10 -12.53 -15.38
CA ARG A 130 4.30 -12.04 -14.02
C ARG A 130 5.58 -12.59 -13.40
N GLU A 131 5.82 -13.91 -13.50
CA GLU A 131 7.04 -14.53 -12.96
C GLU A 131 8.31 -13.97 -13.58
N ARG A 132 8.29 -13.62 -14.88
CA ARG A 132 9.43 -12.96 -15.52
C ARG A 132 9.65 -11.55 -14.98
N GLN A 133 8.59 -10.77 -14.84
CA GLN A 133 8.66 -9.42 -14.28
C GLN A 133 9.13 -9.44 -12.82
N GLU A 134 8.59 -10.33 -12.00
CA GLU A 134 8.99 -10.50 -10.60
C GLU A 134 10.47 -10.89 -10.47
N LYS A 135 10.99 -11.75 -11.35
CA LYS A 135 12.42 -12.08 -11.38
C LYS A 135 13.28 -10.87 -11.74
N GLU A 136 12.89 -10.09 -12.74
CA GLU A 136 13.60 -8.88 -13.14
C GLU A 136 13.60 -7.81 -12.02
N GLU A 137 12.45 -7.61 -11.36
CA GLU A 137 12.32 -6.71 -10.23
C GLU A 137 13.13 -7.19 -9.03
N TYR A 138 13.12 -8.49 -8.74
CA TYR A 138 13.91 -9.07 -7.66
C TYR A 138 15.41 -8.87 -7.87
N GLU A 139 15.93 -9.08 -9.09
CA GLU A 139 17.35 -8.84 -9.39
C GLU A 139 17.71 -7.34 -9.28
N LYS A 140 16.80 -6.42 -9.66
CA LYS A 140 17.01 -4.97 -9.46
C LYS A 140 17.10 -4.61 -7.98
N ILE A 141 16.13 -5.07 -7.18
CA ILE A 141 16.10 -4.82 -5.72
C ILE A 141 17.37 -5.37 -5.07
N LYS A 142 17.79 -6.57 -5.47
CA LYS A 142 19.01 -7.20 -4.97
C LYS A 142 20.26 -6.37 -5.30
N ALA A 143 20.36 -5.85 -6.52
CA ALA A 143 21.46 -4.99 -6.92
C ALA A 143 21.49 -3.66 -6.13
N GLU A 144 20.33 -3.03 -5.93
CA GLU A 144 20.18 -1.82 -5.11
C GLU A 144 20.60 -2.08 -3.66
N PHE A 145 20.13 -3.16 -3.06
CA PHE A 145 20.46 -3.53 -1.68
C PHE A 145 21.95 -3.80 -1.49
N LEU A 146 22.60 -4.50 -2.44
CA LEU A 146 24.06 -4.68 -2.42
C LEU A 146 24.79 -3.35 -2.54
N GLY A 147 24.30 -2.43 -3.38
CA GLY A 147 24.83 -1.07 -3.49
C GLY A 147 24.71 -0.28 -2.19
N GLU A 148 23.58 -0.36 -1.50
CA GLU A 148 23.38 0.27 -0.20
C GLU A 148 24.29 -0.30 0.89
N ILE A 149 24.43 -1.63 0.95
CA ILE A 149 25.36 -2.30 1.88
C ILE A 149 26.79 -1.81 1.62
N GLY A 150 27.22 -1.78 0.36
CA GLY A 150 28.54 -1.30 -0.02
C GLY A 150 28.80 0.14 0.43
N LYS A 151 27.82 1.04 0.23
CA LYS A 151 27.91 2.44 0.69
C LYS A 151 28.01 2.54 2.22
N LYS A 152 27.19 1.78 2.95
CA LYS A 152 27.21 1.76 4.42
C LYS A 152 28.55 1.27 4.97
N LEU A 153 29.08 0.17 4.42
CA LEU A 153 30.38 -0.36 4.82
C LEU A 153 31.53 0.62 4.53
N SER A 154 31.50 1.31 3.38
CA SER A 154 32.50 2.33 3.05
C SER A 154 32.45 3.51 4.03
N ALA A 155 31.26 4.03 4.31
CA ALA A 155 31.08 5.13 5.24
C ALA A 155 31.49 4.76 6.67
N GLU A 156 31.18 3.54 7.11
CA GLU A 156 31.62 3.03 8.42
C GLU A 156 33.15 2.88 8.48
N ALA A 157 33.78 2.40 7.40
CA ALA A 157 35.23 2.31 7.32
C ALA A 157 35.92 3.69 7.33
N GLU A 158 35.36 4.69 6.65
CA GLU A 158 35.85 6.07 6.68
C GLU A 158 35.73 6.68 8.08
N ASN A 159 34.54 6.58 8.68
CA ASN A 159 34.31 7.05 10.05
C ASN A 159 35.26 6.35 11.04
N ALA A 160 35.43 5.03 10.95
CA ALA A 160 36.37 4.30 11.78
C ALA A 160 37.81 4.83 11.63
N LYS A 161 38.25 5.12 10.40
CA LYS A 161 39.58 5.74 10.15
C LYS A 161 39.68 7.12 10.81
N GLU A 162 38.70 8.00 10.61
CA GLU A 162 38.67 9.33 11.22
C GLU A 162 38.75 9.26 12.75
N LYS A 163 37.93 8.39 13.35
CA LYS A 163 37.92 8.17 14.81
C LYS A 163 39.26 7.62 15.30
N THR A 164 39.89 6.71 14.58
CA THR A 164 41.23 6.22 14.96
C THR A 164 42.28 7.33 14.91
N ILE A 165 42.19 8.27 13.96
CA ILE A 165 43.09 9.43 13.87
C ILE A 165 42.84 10.38 15.04
N GLU A 166 41.58 10.69 15.36
CA GLU A 166 41.20 11.52 16.51
C GLU A 166 41.73 10.93 17.82
N VAL A 167 41.55 9.62 18.03
CA VAL A 167 42.04 8.92 19.22
C VAL A 167 43.56 8.98 19.30
N LYS A 168 44.29 8.76 18.20
CA LYS A 168 45.76 8.87 18.18
C LYS A 168 46.24 10.28 18.54
N LYS A 169 45.64 11.32 17.95
CA LYS A 169 45.93 12.73 18.29
C LYS A 169 45.66 13.02 19.76
N MET A 170 44.56 12.50 20.32
CA MET A 170 44.23 12.71 21.72
C MET A 170 45.22 12.01 22.66
N ILE A 171 45.69 10.82 22.29
CA ILE A 171 46.75 10.10 23.04
C ILE A 171 48.04 10.95 23.05
N GLU A 172 48.44 11.51 21.91
CA GLU A 172 49.61 12.42 21.83
C GLU A 172 49.42 13.66 22.71
N ILE A 173 48.26 14.32 22.66
CA ILE A 173 47.95 15.49 23.48
C ILE A 173 47.92 15.14 24.97
N SER A 174 47.42 13.95 25.33
CA SER A 174 47.29 13.51 26.73
C SER A 174 48.62 13.44 27.47
N GLN A 175 49.73 13.23 26.74
CA GLN A 175 51.08 13.25 27.32
C GLN A 175 51.47 14.64 27.83
N THR A 176 50.84 15.69 27.30
CA THR A 176 51.09 17.09 27.66
C THR A 176 50.18 17.57 28.80
N PHE A 177 49.23 16.76 29.27
CA PHE A 177 48.33 17.14 30.36
C PHE A 177 49.05 17.29 31.70
N VAL A 178 48.53 18.21 32.52
CA VAL A 178 49.08 18.50 33.85
C VAL A 178 48.60 17.45 34.83
N THR A 179 49.52 16.64 35.34
CA THR A 179 49.29 15.70 36.44
C THR A 179 49.70 16.32 37.77
N LYS A 180 49.34 15.69 38.90
CA LYS A 180 49.72 16.16 40.24
C LYS A 180 51.24 16.31 40.40
N ASP A 181 51.99 15.43 39.75
CA ASP A 181 53.45 15.37 39.84
C ASP A 181 54.13 16.47 38.99
N ASN A 182 53.53 16.90 37.88
CA ASN A 182 54.08 17.91 36.96
C ASN A 182 53.48 19.32 37.16
N LEU A 183 52.74 19.53 38.25
CA LEU A 183 51.96 20.75 38.47
C LEU A 183 52.84 21.97 38.74
N ASP A 184 53.80 21.84 39.66
CA ASP A 184 54.66 22.96 40.09
C ASP A 184 55.58 23.44 38.97
N ASP A 185 56.08 22.53 38.14
CA ASP A 185 56.96 22.85 37.01
C ASP A 185 56.20 23.54 35.88
N LYS A 186 54.99 23.06 35.56
CA LYS A 186 54.13 23.73 34.57
C LYS A 186 53.63 25.10 35.05
N LEU A 187 53.41 25.28 36.35
CA LEU A 187 53.06 26.57 36.93
C LEU A 187 54.18 27.60 36.76
N LYS A 188 55.43 27.21 37.00
CA LYS A 188 56.60 28.07 36.75
C LYS A 188 56.74 28.42 35.28
N GLU A 189 56.63 27.43 34.38
CA GLU A 189 56.69 27.65 32.92
C GLU A 189 55.64 28.66 32.45
N ALA A 190 54.39 28.53 32.92
CA ALA A 190 53.30 29.45 32.57
C ALA A 190 53.55 30.88 33.10
N LEU A 191 54.14 31.01 34.30
CA LEU A 191 54.51 32.31 34.87
C LEU A 191 55.70 32.95 34.16
N GLU A 192 56.60 32.17 33.57
CA GLU A 192 57.78 32.65 32.84
C GLU A 192 57.45 33.04 31.39
N LYS A 193 56.56 32.29 30.73
CA LYS A 193 56.18 32.50 29.31
C LYS A 193 54.71 32.92 29.18
N PRO A 194 54.36 34.19 29.39
CA PRO A 194 53.03 34.70 29.10
C PRO A 194 52.74 34.64 27.58
N VAL A 195 51.60 34.06 27.21
CA VAL A 195 51.14 33.95 25.81
C VAL A 195 49.98 34.93 25.58
N VAL A 196 50.07 35.71 24.51
CA VAL A 196 49.01 36.64 24.07
C VAL A 196 48.27 36.01 22.89
N PHE A 197 46.95 35.92 23.00
CA PHE A 197 46.09 35.41 21.92
C PHE A 197 45.45 36.53 21.09
N ASP A 198 45.72 37.79 21.43
CA ASP A 198 45.17 38.94 20.74
C ASP A 198 45.80 39.09 19.35
N TYR A 199 44.96 39.19 18.33
CA TYR A 199 45.35 39.49 16.97
C TYR A 199 44.25 40.29 16.28
N CYS A 200 44.62 41.20 15.40
CA CYS A 200 43.67 41.90 14.55
C CYS A 200 43.66 41.30 13.14
N ILE A 201 42.53 41.46 12.44
CA ILE A 201 42.32 40.99 11.08
C ILE A 201 41.99 42.19 10.19
N ASP A 202 42.70 42.33 9.09
CA ASP A 202 42.41 43.34 8.08
C ASP A 202 41.19 42.97 7.21
N LEU A 203 40.66 43.94 6.46
CA LEU A 203 39.64 43.69 5.44
C LEU A 203 40.07 42.67 4.37
N ASN A 204 41.38 42.50 4.16
CA ASN A 204 41.97 41.50 3.27
C ASN A 204 42.16 40.12 3.93
N GLY A 205 41.76 39.95 5.20
CA GLY A 205 41.90 38.69 5.94
C GLY A 205 43.30 38.42 6.52
N ASN A 206 44.24 39.37 6.41
CA ASN A 206 45.58 39.23 6.97
C ASN A 206 45.53 39.39 8.49
N LYS A 207 46.19 38.47 9.22
CA LYS A 207 46.26 38.48 10.69
C LYS A 207 47.54 39.19 11.17
N PHE A 208 47.40 40.12 12.09
CA PHE A 208 48.53 40.78 12.77
C PHE A 208 48.51 40.42 14.24
N PHE A 209 49.64 39.87 14.71
CA PHE A 209 49.82 39.44 16.08
C PHE A 209 50.66 40.45 16.85
N ASP A 210 50.32 40.63 18.11
CA ASP A 210 51.14 41.42 19.02
C ASP A 210 52.43 40.67 19.40
N PRO A 211 53.54 41.38 19.65
CA PRO A 211 54.80 40.74 20.05
C PRO A 211 54.67 40.08 21.42
N VAL A 212 55.40 38.96 21.63
CA VAL A 212 55.37 38.21 22.89
C VAL A 212 55.84 39.11 24.05
N PRO A 213 55.07 39.24 25.13
CA PRO A 213 55.43 40.11 26.24
C PRO A 213 56.63 39.56 27.02
N MET A 214 57.66 40.39 27.19
CA MET A 214 58.82 40.06 28.02
C MET A 214 58.53 40.37 29.50
N LYS A 215 58.73 39.37 30.38
CA LYS A 215 58.42 39.48 31.83
C LYS A 215 59.33 40.47 32.56
N TYR A 216 60.61 40.52 32.18
CA TYR A 216 61.58 41.46 32.75
C TYR A 216 62.07 42.41 31.65
N VAL A 217 61.98 43.71 31.91
CA VAL A 217 62.60 44.74 31.06
C VAL A 217 63.99 44.98 31.62
N GLU A 218 65.03 44.47 30.95
CA GLU A 218 66.41 44.72 31.38
C GLU A 218 66.80 46.18 31.11
N GLY A 219 67.15 46.93 32.16
CA GLY A 219 67.59 48.33 32.07
C GLY A 219 67.00 49.26 33.16
N THR A 220 67.54 50.47 33.26
CA THR A 220 67.01 51.52 34.16
C THR A 220 65.62 51.94 33.66
N PRO A 221 64.59 52.00 34.51
CA PRO A 221 63.23 52.32 34.07
C PRO A 221 63.21 53.72 33.43
N THR A 222 63.03 53.76 32.11
CA THR A 222 62.88 55.03 31.40
C THR A 222 61.50 55.61 31.71
N ARG A 223 61.48 56.91 32.01
CA ARG A 223 60.31 57.75 32.29
C ARG A 223 59.12 57.33 31.42
N GLN A 224 58.01 56.97 32.07
CA GLN A 224 56.76 56.49 31.49
C GLN A 224 56.41 57.21 30.17
N LYS A 225 56.73 56.58 29.05
CA LYS A 225 56.01 56.79 27.79
C LYS A 225 54.85 55.82 27.79
N ALA A 226 53.73 56.20 27.17
CA ALA A 226 52.51 55.41 27.09
C ALA A 226 52.77 53.97 26.60
N ARG A 227 51.77 53.08 26.78
CA ARG A 227 51.80 51.63 26.50
C ARG A 227 52.78 51.28 25.39
N VAL A 228 53.90 50.65 25.76
CA VAL A 228 55.06 50.33 24.91
C VAL A 228 54.69 49.46 23.70
N PHE A 229 53.49 48.88 23.67
CA PHE A 229 53.06 47.88 22.71
C PHE A 229 51.99 48.36 21.73
N ASP A 230 51.51 49.61 21.80
CA ASP A 230 50.57 50.16 20.81
C ASP A 230 51.30 50.47 19.48
N ARG A 231 51.42 49.46 18.61
CA ARG A 231 51.94 49.60 17.23
C ARG A 231 50.97 50.28 16.25
N SER A 232 49.73 50.53 16.68
CA SER A 232 48.67 51.11 15.84
C SER A 232 48.90 52.58 15.49
N LEU A 233 49.84 53.25 16.15
CA LEU A 233 50.14 54.66 15.94
C LEU A 233 51.64 54.88 15.75
N VAL A 234 52.04 55.08 14.48
CA VAL A 234 53.26 55.77 13.99
C VAL A 234 54.46 54.88 13.57
N GLN A 235 54.56 54.69 12.24
CA GLN A 235 55.73 54.70 11.32
C GLN A 235 56.08 53.45 10.46
N PRO A 236 56.61 53.67 9.23
CA PRO A 236 56.57 52.71 8.12
C PRO A 236 57.78 51.77 8.02
N ARG A 237 57.49 50.56 7.52
CA ARG A 237 58.32 49.55 6.83
C ARG A 237 59.70 49.20 7.43
N ASN A 238 59.89 47.91 7.74
CA ASN A 238 61.09 47.15 7.37
C ASN A 238 60.72 45.67 7.19
N THR A 239 61.10 45.14 6.04
CA THR A 239 61.02 43.73 5.68
C THR A 239 62.08 42.96 6.46
N GLU A 240 61.67 42.21 7.49
CA GLU A 240 62.49 41.16 8.08
C GLU A 240 61.89 39.80 7.75
N THR A 241 62.78 38.93 7.30
CA THR A 241 62.58 37.59 6.75
C THR A 241 61.69 36.70 7.64
N PRO A 242 60.83 35.87 7.03
CA PRO A 242 60.01 34.93 7.78
C PRO A 242 60.90 33.88 8.49
N PRO A 243 60.57 33.45 9.71
CA PRO A 243 61.26 32.35 10.38
C PRO A 243 61.09 31.05 9.57
N PRO A 244 62.09 30.15 9.58
CA PRO A 244 62.02 28.90 8.83
C PRO A 244 60.83 28.06 9.33
N GLN A 245 59.93 27.71 8.40
CA GLN A 245 58.81 26.83 8.67
C GLN A 245 59.34 25.43 9.02
N PRO A 246 58.78 24.75 10.05
CA PRO A 246 59.05 23.33 10.24
C PRO A 246 58.52 22.56 9.03
N ALA A 247 59.38 21.73 8.43
CA ALA A 247 59.07 20.94 7.25
C ALA A 247 57.77 20.16 7.43
N SER A 248 56.74 20.53 6.67
CA SER A 248 55.56 19.72 6.47
C SER A 248 55.98 18.45 5.71
N ALA A 249 56.06 17.33 6.42
CA ALA A 249 56.19 16.02 5.80
C ALA A 249 54.98 15.78 4.90
N THR A 250 55.23 15.83 3.59
CA THR A 250 54.32 15.34 2.55
C THR A 250 54.06 13.86 2.81
N SER A 251 52.83 13.51 3.21
CA SER A 251 52.28 12.17 3.02
C SER A 251 51.12 12.25 2.04
N MET A 252 51.44 12.13 0.75
CA MET A 252 50.72 11.39 -0.28
C MET A 252 51.71 11.08 -1.39
#